data_AF-A0A6P8T8G0-F1
#
_entry.id   AF-A0A6P8T8G0-F1
#
_cell.length_a   1.000
_cell.length_b   1.000
_cell.length_c   1.000
_cell.angle_alpha   90.00
_cell.angle_beta   90.00
_cell.angle_gamma   90.00
#
_symmetry.space_group_name_H-M   'P 1'
#
loop_
_entity.id
_entity.type
_entity.pdbx_description
1 polymer ?
#
loop_
_entity_poly.entity_id
_entity_poly.type
_entity_poly.pdbx_seq_one_letter_code
_entity_poly.pdbx_strand_id
1 'polypeptide(L)'
;MYLALVLFSLLKDLNLWIVSDRFQMSRGFIQSLLSSSSAFCSCVLHFTEELEEFWPFRALLTELTRRLSYCVTSELIPLMEVAGVMEARAKQLYNAGYKTLTHLANADPAVLSNTLENLHRKQANQIVASAKMLLSEKAAALQEEVDDLLTLPKDLPSAPLRAL
;
A
#
# COMPACT_ATOMS: atom_id res chain seq x y z
N MET A 1 -12.28 2.35 -24.03
CA MET A 1 -13.10 3.17 -23.10
C MET A 1 -13.31 2.51 -21.75
N TYR A 2 -13.84 1.28 -21.65
CA TYR A 2 -14.08 0.62 -20.35
C TYR A 2 -12.83 0.52 -19.45
N LEU A 3 -11.71 0.00 -19.95
CA LEU A 3 -10.46 -0.11 -19.17
C LEU A 3 -9.88 1.25 -18.73
N ALA A 4 -10.16 2.33 -19.47
CA ALA A 4 -9.75 3.68 -19.08
C ALA A 4 -10.53 4.15 -17.84
N LEU A 5 -11.81 3.79 -17.70
CA LEU A 5 -12.61 4.06 -16.50
C LEU A 5 -12.10 3.27 -15.29
N VAL A 6 -11.64 2.03 -15.50
CA VAL A 6 -11.00 1.22 -14.45
C VAL A 6 -9.73 1.90 -13.95
N LEU A 7 -8.83 2.30 -14.86
CA LEU A 7 -7.60 3.04 -14.50
C LEU A 7 -7.89 4.37 -13.83
N PHE A 8 -8.89 5.11 -14.32
CA PHE A 8 -9.31 6.37 -13.70
C PHE A 8 -9.80 6.16 -12.26
N SER A 9 -10.54 5.07 -12.01
CA SER A 9 -10.99 4.71 -10.67
C SER A 9 -9.83 4.34 -9.75
N LEU A 10 -8.81 3.62 -10.24
CA LEU A 10 -7.59 3.34 -9.48
C LEU A 10 -6.83 4.62 -9.12
N LEU A 11 -6.72 5.56 -10.06
CA LEU A 11 -6.07 6.85 -9.83
C LEU A 11 -6.80 7.71 -8.78
N LYS A 12 -8.09 7.43 -8.53
CA LYS A 12 -8.92 8.13 -7.53
C LYS A 12 -8.89 7.44 -6.16
N ASP A 13 -9.13 6.13 -6.11
CA ASP A 13 -9.35 5.40 -4.85
C ASP A 13 -8.14 4.60 -4.36
N LEU A 14 -7.03 4.51 -5.13
CA LEU A 14 -5.74 3.81 -4.84
C LEU A 14 -5.83 2.35 -4.36
N ASN A 15 -7.04 1.83 -4.18
CA ASN A 15 -7.32 0.56 -3.55
C ASN A 15 -7.83 -0.42 -4.59
N LEU A 16 -6.99 -1.40 -4.93
CA LEU A 16 -7.31 -2.42 -5.92
C LEU A 16 -8.50 -3.28 -5.51
N TRP A 17 -8.80 -3.42 -4.22
CA TRP A 17 -9.95 -4.20 -3.75
C TRP A 17 -11.26 -3.54 -4.09
N ILE A 18 -11.37 -2.24 -3.80
CA ILE A 18 -12.58 -1.46 -4.10
C ILE A 18 -12.84 -1.46 -5.61
N VAL A 19 -11.79 -1.28 -6.41
CA VAL A 19 -11.91 -1.29 -7.87
C VAL A 19 -12.20 -2.70 -8.39
N SER A 20 -11.56 -3.74 -7.85
CA SER A 20 -11.82 -5.14 -8.21
C SER A 20 -13.26 -5.53 -7.98
N ASP A 21 -13.83 -5.17 -6.83
CA ASP A 21 -15.22 -5.42 -6.50
C ASP A 21 -16.17 -4.59 -7.38
N ARG A 22 -15.93 -3.28 -7.52
CA ARG A 22 -16.76 -2.38 -8.34
C ARG A 22 -16.86 -2.81 -9.80
N PHE A 23 -15.74 -3.24 -10.40
CA PHE A 23 -15.69 -3.62 -11.81
C PHE A 23 -15.79 -5.13 -12.04
N GLN A 24 -15.93 -5.94 -10.98
CA GLN A 24 -16.01 -7.40 -11.04
C GLN A 24 -14.85 -8.03 -11.83
N MET A 25 -13.64 -7.48 -11.68
CA MET A 25 -12.42 -7.98 -12.32
C MET A 25 -11.46 -8.55 -11.29
N SER A 26 -10.67 -9.54 -11.68
CA SER A 26 -9.66 -10.09 -10.76
C SER A 26 -8.59 -9.06 -10.42
N ARG A 27 -8.12 -9.07 -9.17
CA ARG A 27 -7.03 -8.19 -8.70
C ARG A 27 -5.78 -8.33 -9.57
N GLY A 28 -5.44 -9.54 -9.99
CA GLY A 28 -4.29 -9.80 -10.86
C GLY A 28 -4.42 -9.15 -12.23
N PHE A 29 -5.63 -9.15 -12.80
CA PHE A 29 -5.89 -8.45 -14.06
C PHE A 29 -5.76 -6.93 -13.88
N ILE A 30 -6.37 -6.37 -12.84
CA ILE A 30 -6.30 -4.93 -12.54
C ILE A 30 -4.86 -4.48 -12.30
N GLN A 31 -4.09 -5.27 -11.55
CA GLN A 31 -2.67 -5.01 -11.32
C GLN A 31 -1.88 -5.05 -12.63
N SER A 32 -2.12 -6.04 -13.48
CA SER A 32 -1.46 -6.16 -14.78
C SER A 32 -1.81 -5.00 -15.71
N LEU A 33 -3.08 -4.59 -15.72
CA LEU A 33 -3.56 -3.42 -16.45
C LEU A 33 -2.87 -2.15 -15.96
N LEU A 34 -2.78 -1.96 -14.65
CA LEU A 34 -2.13 -0.79 -14.05
C LEU A 34 -0.63 -0.75 -14.37
N SER A 35 0.08 -1.87 -14.18
CA SER A 35 1.52 -1.97 -14.47
C SER A 35 1.84 -1.76 -15.95
N SER A 36 1.07 -2.38 -16.86
CA SER A 36 1.25 -2.19 -18.31
C SER A 36 0.91 -0.76 -18.75
N SER A 37 -0.13 -0.16 -18.18
CA SER A 37 -0.51 1.23 -18.47
C SER A 37 0.53 2.22 -17.96
N SER A 38 1.12 1.98 -16.77
CA SER A 38 2.21 2.79 -16.24
C SER A 38 3.45 2.73 -17.14
N ALA A 39 3.86 1.53 -17.57
CA ALA A 39 4.99 1.35 -18.48
C ALA A 39 4.74 2.03 -19.83
N PHE A 40 3.55 1.85 -20.41
CA PHE A 40 3.17 2.52 -21.66
C PHE A 40 3.19 4.05 -21.51
N CYS A 41 2.67 4.57 -20.39
CA CYS A 41 2.69 6.02 -20.12
C CYS A 41 4.13 6.56 -20.05
N SER A 42 5.06 5.82 -19.43
CA SER A 42 6.50 6.17 -19.42
C SER A 42 7.09 6.19 -20.83
N CYS A 43 6.77 5.19 -21.68
CA CYS A 43 7.24 5.18 -23.06
C CYS A 43 6.72 6.37 -23.86
N VAL A 44 5.44 6.71 -23.71
CA VAL A 44 4.84 7.87 -24.40
C VAL A 44 5.42 9.17 -23.87
N LEU A 45 5.67 9.28 -22.56
CA LEU A 45 6.38 10.43 -21.99
C LEU A 45 7.73 10.62 -22.66
N HIS A 46 8.59 9.60 -22.70
CA HIS A 46 9.89 9.67 -23.38
C HIS A 46 9.76 10.01 -24.86
N PHE A 47 8.75 9.50 -25.57
CA PHE A 47 8.50 9.91 -26.94
C PHE A 47 8.16 11.40 -27.07
N THR A 48 7.33 11.94 -26.17
CA THR A 48 7.08 13.39 -26.12
C THR A 48 8.32 14.18 -25.69
N GLU A 49 9.34 13.52 -25.15
CA GLU A 49 10.59 14.16 -24.79
C GLU A 49 11.44 14.58 -25.99
N GLU A 50 11.37 13.78 -27.05
CA GLU A 50 12.10 13.96 -28.31
C GLU A 50 11.48 15.01 -29.24
N LEU A 51 10.23 15.43 -28.99
CA LEU A 51 9.49 16.38 -29.82
C LEU A 51 9.11 17.63 -29.02
N GLU A 52 9.77 18.76 -29.29
CA GLU A 52 9.53 20.03 -28.58
C GLU A 52 8.09 20.54 -28.70
N GLU A 53 7.43 20.27 -29.83
CA GLU A 53 6.04 20.64 -30.09
C GLU A 53 5.04 20.02 -29.10
N PHE A 54 5.42 18.93 -28.43
CA PHE A 54 4.58 18.20 -27.47
C PHE A 54 4.83 18.60 -26.01
N TRP A 55 5.47 19.75 -25.75
CA TRP A 55 5.70 20.24 -24.39
C TRP A 55 4.46 20.24 -23.46
N PRO A 56 3.21 20.52 -23.90
CA PRO A 56 2.06 20.48 -22.99
C PRO A 56 1.75 19.05 -22.54
N PHE A 57 1.89 18.08 -23.45
CA PHE A 57 1.68 16.67 -23.16
C PHE A 57 2.75 16.13 -22.23
N ARG A 58 4.00 16.59 -22.37
CA ARG A 58 5.10 16.21 -21.47
C ARG A 58 4.74 16.50 -20.01
N ALA A 59 4.31 17.72 -19.70
CA ALA A 59 3.95 18.10 -18.33
C ALA A 59 2.79 17.24 -17.78
N LEU A 60 1.76 16.99 -18.60
CA LEU A 60 0.62 16.16 -18.22
C LEU A 60 1.01 14.70 -18.00
N LEU A 61 1.80 14.13 -18.91
CA LEU A 61 2.24 12.73 -18.89
C LEU A 61 3.23 12.47 -17.76
N THR A 62 4.06 13.43 -17.39
CA THR A 62 4.95 13.33 -16.21
C THR A 62 4.13 13.07 -14.94
N GLU A 63 3.10 13.89 -14.69
CA GLU A 63 2.26 13.72 -13.50
C GLU A 63 1.42 12.44 -13.58
N LEU A 64 0.87 12.11 -14.75
CA LEU A 64 0.12 10.86 -14.93
C LEU A 64 0.99 9.63 -14.69
N THR A 65 2.21 9.60 -15.25
CA THR A 65 3.18 8.51 -15.07
C THR A 65 3.53 8.34 -13.60
N ARG A 66 3.77 9.45 -12.89
CA ARG A 66 4.07 9.45 -11.45
C ARG A 66 2.92 8.84 -10.65
N ARG A 67 1.68 9.27 -10.93
CA ARG A 67 0.48 8.76 -10.22
C ARG A 67 0.21 7.29 -10.52
N LEU A 68 0.35 6.85 -11.77
CA LEU A 68 0.21 5.44 -12.13
C LEU A 68 1.27 4.58 -11.44
N SER A 69 2.54 5.03 -11.43
CA SER A 69 3.63 4.36 -10.74
C SER A 69 3.36 4.24 -9.25
N TYR A 70 2.84 5.31 -8.62
CA TYR A 70 2.47 5.29 -7.21
C TYR A 70 1.37 4.27 -6.91
N CYS A 71 0.34 4.18 -7.76
CA CYS A 71 -0.72 3.18 -7.62
C CYS A 71 -0.18 1.74 -7.70
N VAL A 72 0.89 1.50 -8.45
CA VAL A 72 1.54 0.18 -8.52
C VAL A 72 2.25 -0.13 -7.20
N THR A 73 2.82 0.89 -6.54
CA THR A 73 3.57 0.74 -5.29
C THR A 73 2.72 0.83 -4.03
N SER A 74 1.46 1.27 -4.11
CA SER A 74 0.63 1.53 -2.92
C SER A 74 0.41 0.29 -2.06
N GLU A 75 0.26 -0.88 -2.69
CA GLU A 75 0.14 -2.16 -1.98
C GLU A 75 1.44 -2.60 -1.28
N LEU A 76 2.58 -2.03 -1.68
CA LEU A 76 3.89 -2.30 -1.08
C LEU A 76 4.17 -1.41 0.12
N ILE A 77 3.49 -0.26 0.24
CA ILE A 77 3.70 0.71 1.33
C ILE A 77 3.65 0.04 2.70
N PRO A 78 2.65 -0.81 3.04
CA PRO A 78 2.60 -1.45 4.35
C PRO A 78 3.78 -2.38 4.64
N LEU A 79 4.39 -2.96 3.59
CA LEU A 79 5.57 -3.81 3.74
C LEU A 79 6.84 -2.97 3.90
N MET A 80 6.90 -1.79 3.26
CA MET A 80 8.03 -0.87 3.33
C MET A 80 8.12 -0.11 4.65
N GLU A 81 7.06 -0.12 5.46
CA GLU A 81 7.10 0.35 6.86
C GLU A 81 8.01 -0.53 7.75
N VAL A 82 8.23 -1.79 7.36
CA VAL A 82 9.08 -2.73 8.10
C VAL A 82 10.56 -2.40 7.90
N ALA A 83 11.32 -2.32 9.00
CA ALA A 83 12.73 -1.97 8.94
C ALA A 83 13.52 -2.99 8.09
N GLY A 84 14.29 -2.47 7.13
CA GLY A 84 15.09 -3.28 6.20
C GLY A 84 14.32 -3.77 4.96
N VAL A 85 13.09 -3.30 4.73
CA VAL A 85 12.29 -3.60 3.54
C VAL A 85 12.19 -2.38 2.63
N MET A 86 13.06 -2.31 1.62
CA MET A 86 12.97 -1.30 0.54
C MET A 86 12.03 -1.77 -0.57
N GLU A 87 11.67 -0.90 -1.52
CA GLU A 87 10.71 -1.20 -2.61
C GLU A 87 10.99 -2.52 -3.34
N ALA A 88 12.26 -2.77 -3.73
CA ALA A 88 12.63 -4.01 -4.41
C ALA A 88 12.35 -5.26 -3.55
N ARG A 89 12.65 -5.20 -2.25
CA ARG A 89 12.38 -6.28 -1.30
C ARG A 89 10.88 -6.42 -1.03
N ALA A 90 10.15 -5.31 -0.95
CA ALA A 90 8.70 -5.33 -0.82
C ALA A 90 8.04 -6.05 -2.01
N LYS A 91 8.51 -5.79 -3.24
CA LYS A 91 8.06 -6.53 -4.44
C LYS A 91 8.32 -8.03 -4.33
N GLN A 92 9.52 -8.42 -3.91
CA GLN A 92 9.88 -9.83 -3.71
C GLN A 92 8.96 -10.50 -2.67
N LEU A 93 8.76 -9.85 -1.51
CA LEU A 93 7.88 -10.32 -0.45
C LEU A 93 6.43 -10.47 -0.94
N TYR A 94 5.92 -9.44 -1.61
CA TYR A 94 4.56 -9.42 -2.12
C TYR A 94 4.32 -10.53 -3.16
N ASN A 95 5.27 -10.73 -4.08
CA ASN A 95 5.23 -11.79 -5.09
C ASN A 95 5.32 -13.20 -4.47
N ALA A 96 6.06 -13.35 -3.37
CA ALA A 96 6.13 -14.57 -2.58
C ALA A 96 4.88 -14.80 -1.69
N GLY A 97 3.88 -13.92 -1.72
CA GLY A 97 2.62 -14.04 -0.99
C GLY A 97 2.58 -13.32 0.37
N TYR A 98 3.67 -12.68 0.78
CA TYR A 98 3.73 -11.87 2.00
C TYR A 98 3.20 -10.46 1.72
N LYS A 99 1.87 -10.32 1.68
CA LYS A 99 1.18 -9.10 1.25
C LYS A 99 0.82 -8.13 2.38
N THR A 100 0.92 -8.57 3.64
CA THR A 100 0.52 -7.77 4.80
C THR A 100 1.57 -7.83 5.89
N LEU A 101 1.52 -6.86 6.81
CA LEU A 101 2.35 -6.85 8.02
C LEU A 101 2.15 -8.12 8.86
N THR A 102 0.91 -8.63 8.92
CA THR A 102 0.58 -9.87 9.63
C THR A 102 1.22 -11.10 8.99
N HIS A 103 1.30 -11.17 7.65
CA HIS A 103 2.01 -12.26 6.97
C HIS A 103 3.50 -12.26 7.35
N LEU A 104 4.13 -11.08 7.39
CA LEU A 104 5.55 -10.95 7.77
C LEU A 104 5.81 -11.28 9.24
N ALA A 105 4.97 -10.77 10.15
CA ALA A 105 5.12 -11.01 11.59
C ALA A 105 5.01 -12.50 11.96
N ASN A 106 4.23 -13.28 11.20
CA ASN A 106 4.05 -14.71 11.44
C ASN A 106 4.93 -15.60 10.55
N ALA A 107 5.76 -15.02 9.68
CA ALA A 107 6.64 -15.79 8.81
C ALA A 107 7.76 -16.48 9.61
N ASP A 108 8.13 -17.70 9.19
CA ASP A 108 9.36 -18.33 9.66
C ASP A 108 10.57 -17.69 8.94
N PRO A 109 11.52 -17.07 9.66
CA PRO A 109 12.73 -16.49 9.07
C PRO A 109 13.53 -17.48 8.21
N ALA A 110 13.51 -18.78 8.53
CA ALA A 110 14.19 -19.82 7.76
C ALA A 110 13.56 -20.00 6.37
N VAL A 111 12.23 -20.13 6.34
CA VAL A 111 11.46 -20.23 5.09
C VAL A 111 11.62 -18.95 4.30
N LEU A 112 11.51 -17.79 4.95
CA LEU A 112 11.63 -16.49 4.30
C LEU A 112 12.98 -16.34 3.57
N SER A 113 14.10 -16.72 4.22
CA SER A 113 15.44 -16.67 3.62
C SER A 113 15.65 -17.66 2.46
N ASN A 114 14.89 -18.76 2.43
CA ASN A 114 14.98 -19.74 1.35
C ASN A 114 14.10 -19.37 0.15
N THR A 115 12.96 -18.72 0.39
CA THR A 115 12.02 -18.31 -0.65
C THR A 115 12.50 -17.07 -1.40
N LEU A 116 13.21 -16.15 -0.74
CA LEU A 116 13.63 -14.89 -1.34
C LEU A 116 15.10 -14.90 -1.77
N GLU A 117 15.35 -14.48 -3.00
CA GLU A 117 16.69 -14.27 -3.52
C GLU A 117 17.43 -13.18 -2.73
N ASN A 118 18.72 -13.43 -2.46
CA ASN A 118 19.61 -12.49 -1.78
C ASN A 118 19.11 -12.04 -0.39
N LEU A 119 18.40 -12.91 0.34
CA LEU A 119 17.98 -12.66 1.72
C LEU A 119 18.71 -13.59 2.70
N HIS A 120 19.68 -13.03 3.43
CA HIS A 120 20.38 -13.79 4.47
C HIS A 120 19.52 -13.99 5.73
N ARG A 121 19.72 -15.11 6.42
CA ARG A 121 18.95 -15.49 7.62
C ARG A 121 18.96 -14.42 8.72
N LYS A 122 20.06 -13.68 8.90
CA LYS A 122 20.14 -12.56 9.85
C LYS A 122 19.17 -11.43 9.48
N GLN A 123 19.13 -11.06 8.21
CA GLN A 123 18.21 -10.03 7.71
C GLN A 123 16.76 -10.50 7.78
N ALA A 124 16.49 -11.78 7.48
CA ALA A 124 15.16 -12.35 7.61
C ALA A 124 14.65 -12.30 9.06
N ASN A 125 15.50 -12.65 10.04
CA ASN A 125 15.16 -12.51 11.45
C ASN A 125 14.85 -11.07 11.84
N GLN A 126 15.64 -10.11 11.34
CA GLN A 126 15.41 -8.68 11.61
C GLN A 126 14.09 -8.19 11.02
N ILE A 127 13.75 -8.59 9.78
CA ILE A 127 12.49 -8.24 9.13
C ILE A 127 11.31 -8.79 9.94
N VAL A 128 11.34 -10.07 10.32
CA VAL A 128 10.26 -10.70 11.11
C VAL A 128 10.13 -10.05 12.49
N ALA A 129 11.25 -9.78 13.17
CA ALA A 129 11.24 -9.11 14.47
C ALA A 129 10.69 -7.68 14.39
N SER A 130 11.11 -6.90 13.39
CA SER A 130 10.58 -5.56 13.15
C SER A 130 9.09 -5.59 12.81
N ALA A 131 8.65 -6.53 11.98
CA ALA A 131 7.23 -6.70 11.67
C ALA A 131 6.39 -7.03 12.91
N LYS A 132 6.90 -7.91 13.80
CA LYS A 132 6.24 -8.22 15.09
C LYS A 132 6.15 -6.99 15.99
N MET A 133 7.23 -6.23 16.11
CA MET A 133 7.24 -5.00 16.91
C MET A 133 6.21 -3.98 16.39
N LEU A 134 6.24 -3.67 15.09
CA LEU A 134 5.28 -2.75 14.47
C LEU A 134 3.84 -3.23 14.63
N LEU A 135 3.59 -4.52 14.50
CA LEU A 135 2.26 -5.08 14.71
C LEU A 135 1.79 -4.91 16.16
N SER A 136 2.69 -5.16 17.13
CA SER A 136 2.38 -4.96 18.56
C SER A 136 2.15 -3.50 18.92
N GLU A 137 2.90 -2.58 18.33
CA GLU A 137 2.74 -1.14 18.52
C GLU A 137 1.39 -0.65 17.97
N LYS A 138 1.03 -1.05 16.75
CA LYS A 138 -0.29 -0.73 16.17
C LYS A 138 -1.43 -1.32 17.00
N ALA A 139 -1.27 -2.53 17.54
CA ALA A 139 -2.27 -3.15 18.40
C ALA A 139 -2.43 -2.40 19.74
N ALA A 140 -1.33 -1.96 20.36
CA ALA A 140 -1.36 -1.20 21.59
C ALA A 140 -2.03 0.18 21.39
N ALA A 141 -1.71 0.89 20.31
CA ALA A 141 -2.31 2.17 19.99
C ALA A 141 -3.83 2.06 19.75
N LEU A 142 -4.27 1.03 19.02
CA LEU A 142 -5.70 0.76 18.83
C LEU A 142 -6.41 0.42 20.14
N GLN A 143 -5.74 -0.28 21.06
CA GLN A 143 -6.31 -0.59 22.37
C GLN A 143 -6.46 0.67 23.24
N GLU A 144 -5.45 1.56 23.22
CA GLU A 144 -5.52 2.86 23.90
C GLU A 144 -6.68 3.71 23.37
N GLU A 145 -6.87 3.76 22.06
CA GLU A 145 -8.00 4.47 21.44
C GLU A 145 -9.37 3.89 21.85
N VAL A 146 -9.47 2.56 21.96
CA VAL A 146 -10.68 1.90 22.47
C VAL A 146 -10.94 2.27 23.92
N ASP A 147 -9.91 2.25 24.76
CA ASP A 147 -10.01 2.58 26.18
C ASP A 147 -10.47 4.04 26.36
N ASP A 148 -9.91 4.97 25.59
CA ASP A 148 -10.32 6.38 25.57
C ASP A 148 -11.80 6.56 25.21
N LEU A 149 -12.30 5.86 24.18
CA LEU A 149 -13.72 5.93 23.78
C LEU A 149 -14.67 5.35 24.84
N LEU A 150 -14.19 4.40 25.66
CA LEU A 150 -14.96 3.82 26.76
C LEU A 150 -14.93 4.68 28.03
N THR A 151 -13.99 5.64 28.15
CA THR A 151 -13.99 6.57 29.27
C THR A 151 -15.18 7.53 29.19
N LEU A 152 -15.85 7.75 30.32
CA LEU A 152 -17.00 8.65 30.36
C LEU A 152 -16.52 10.10 30.07
N PRO A 153 -17.11 10.81 29.09
CA PRO A 153 -16.69 12.18 28.81
C PRO A 153 -16.94 13.08 30.03
N LYS A 154 -15.90 13.82 30.44
CA LYS A 154 -15.97 14.74 31.59
C LYS A 154 -16.95 15.89 31.39
N ASP A 155 -17.34 16.14 30.14
CA ASP A 155 -18.24 17.22 29.74
C ASP A 155 -19.73 16.81 29.72
N LEU A 156 -20.07 15.61 30.21
CA LEU A 156 -21.48 15.24 30.36
C LEU A 156 -22.15 16.18 31.37
N PRO A 157 -23.29 16.83 31.03
CA PRO A 157 -24.02 17.64 31.99
C PRO A 157 -24.53 16.75 33.12
N SER A 158 -23.99 16.94 34.33
CA SER A 158 -24.51 16.30 35.53
C SER A 158 -25.93 16.77 35.78
N ALA A 159 -26.90 15.84 35.80
CA ALA A 159 -28.29 16.16 36.11
C ALA A 159 -28.36 16.93 37.45
N PRO A 160 -29.10 18.05 37.54
CA PRO A 160 -29.23 18.78 38.79
C PRO A 160 -29.86 17.85 39.83
N LEU A 161 -29.18 17.64 40.95
CA LEU A 161 -29.75 17.00 42.13
C LEU A 161 -31.01 17.80 42.51
N ARG A 162 -32.19 17.21 42.28
CA ARG A 162 -33.46 17.77 42.77
C ARG A 162 -33.38 17.81 44.30
N ALA A 163 -33.21 19.00 44.85
CA ALA A 163 -33.40 19.26 46.27
C ALA A 163 -34.90 19.09 46.59
N LEU A 164 -35.19 18.18 47.54
CA LEU A 164 -36.49 18.04 48.20
C LEU A 164 -36.66 19.15 49.25
#